data_AF-A0A815XGQ9-F1
#
_entry.id   AF-A0A815XGQ9-F1
#
_cell.length_a   1.000
_cell.length_b   1.000
_cell.length_c   1.000
_cell.angle_alpha   90.00
_cell.angle_beta   90.00
_cell.angle_gamma   90.00
#
_symmetry.space_group_name_H-M   'P 1'
#
loop_
_entity.id
_entity.type
_entity.pdbx_description
1 polymer ?
#
loop_
_entity_poly.entity_id
_entity_poly.type
_entity_poly.pdbx_seq_one_letter_code
_entity_poly.pdbx_strand_id
1 'polypeptide(L)'
;YHEILIGYLDYVKQHRYIYAHIWACPANEGVDYIFYLRPFEQRLPKPKHLHDWFKKMLDRAIAEHIVIDYKDIMKDCLDNQVKTVLDIPYFDSDFWPTTIEESIEKLNQEEQRPQDVEIIPIIEDENCNVSIESEDATEVSRYCSNYFVAKIKIHVNI
;
A
#
# COMPACT_ATOMS: atom_id res chain seq x y z
N TYR A 1 9.47 19.50 -10.28
CA TYR A 1 8.73 18.65 -9.33
C TYR A 1 9.64 17.73 -8.53
N HIS A 2 10.45 16.86 -9.15
CA HIS A 2 11.34 15.96 -8.39
C HIS A 2 12.22 16.71 -7.39
N GLU A 3 12.89 17.81 -7.77
CA GLU A 3 13.69 18.63 -6.84
C GLU A 3 12.94 19.07 -5.58
N ILE A 4 11.65 19.38 -5.71
CA ILE A 4 10.85 19.86 -4.57
C ILE A 4 10.62 18.70 -3.60
N LEU A 5 10.30 17.51 -4.12
CA LEU A 5 10.09 16.31 -3.30
C LEU A 5 11.40 15.83 -2.67
N ILE A 6 12.48 15.80 -3.44
CA ILE A 6 13.81 15.42 -2.95
C ILE A 6 14.29 16.42 -1.89
N GLY A 7 14.13 17.73 -2.14
CA GLY A 7 14.44 18.77 -1.18
C GLY A 7 13.60 18.69 0.09
N TYR A 8 12.33 18.29 0.00
CA TYR A 8 11.51 18.00 1.17
C TYR A 8 12.05 16.81 1.97
N LEU A 9 12.44 15.71 1.30
CA LEU A 9 13.06 14.55 1.95
C LEU A 9 14.38 14.90 2.65
N ASP A 10 15.21 15.74 2.02
CA ASP A 10 16.45 16.22 2.64
C ASP A 10 16.17 17.18 3.81
N TYR A 11 15.14 18.01 3.71
CA TYR A 11 14.73 18.87 4.81
C TYR A 11 14.27 18.04 6.02
N VAL A 12 13.39 17.05 5.84
CA VAL A 12 12.91 16.23 6.97
C VAL A 12 14.01 15.31 7.52
N LYS A 13 14.99 14.90 6.68
CA LYS A 13 16.23 14.25 7.12
C LYS A 13 16.99 15.10 8.15
N GLN A 14 17.15 16.39 7.90
CA GLN A 14 17.79 17.32 8.83
C GLN A 14 17.00 17.46 10.15
N HIS A 15 15.70 17.18 10.12
CA HIS A 15 14.82 17.17 11.28
C HIS A 15 14.65 15.78 11.92
N ARG A 16 15.50 14.81 11.54
CA ARG A 16 15.56 13.45 12.11
C ARG A 16 14.31 12.60 11.88
N TYR A 17 13.54 12.88 10.83
CA TYR A 17 12.52 11.93 10.37
C TYR A 17 13.21 10.72 9.70
N ILE A 18 12.89 9.53 10.19
CA ILE A 18 13.54 8.27 9.76
C ILE A 18 12.80 7.65 8.58
N TYR A 19 11.48 7.85 8.50
CA TYR A 19 10.63 7.30 7.45
C TYR A 19 9.72 8.36 6.84
N ALA A 20 9.48 8.23 5.54
CA ALA A 20 8.41 8.91 4.82
C ALA A 20 7.52 7.87 4.14
N HIS A 21 6.27 8.24 3.87
CA HIS A 21 5.30 7.39 3.21
C HIS A 21 4.69 8.13 2.02
N ILE A 22 4.56 7.45 0.89
CA ILE A 22 3.91 7.98 -0.30
C ILE A 22 2.83 7.00 -0.73
N TRP A 23 1.60 7.50 -0.88
CA TRP A 23 0.53 6.81 -1.60
C TRP A 23 0.40 7.43 -2.99
N ALA A 24 0.84 6.71 -4.02
CA ALA A 24 0.75 7.16 -5.40
C ALA A 24 -0.64 6.83 -5.98
N CYS A 25 -1.58 7.74 -5.74
CA CYS A 25 -2.94 7.67 -6.29
C CYS A 25 -3.12 8.74 -7.38
N PRO A 26 -3.33 8.39 -8.66
CA PRO A 26 -3.75 9.36 -9.65
C PRO A 26 -5.20 9.80 -9.38
N ALA A 27 -5.50 11.07 -9.61
CA ALA A 27 -6.87 11.58 -9.46
C ALA A 27 -7.83 10.89 -10.45
N ASN A 28 -9.06 10.63 -10.00
CA ASN A 28 -10.14 10.21 -10.86
C ASN A 28 -10.57 11.36 -11.81
N GLU A 29 -11.24 11.01 -12.91
CA GLU A 29 -11.84 12.00 -13.81
C GLU A 29 -12.82 12.90 -13.04
N GLY A 30 -12.73 14.21 -13.24
CA GLY A 30 -13.55 15.20 -12.55
C GLY A 30 -13.14 15.51 -11.11
N VAL A 31 -12.08 14.89 -10.58
CA VAL A 31 -11.55 15.18 -9.23
C VAL A 31 -10.24 15.95 -9.32
N ASP A 32 -10.15 17.04 -8.57
CA ASP A 32 -8.95 17.88 -8.43
C ASP A 32 -8.42 17.80 -6.99
N TYR A 33 -7.12 17.56 -6.83
CA TYR A 33 -6.50 17.44 -5.50
C TYR A 33 -6.27 18.81 -4.81
N ILE A 34 -5.73 19.78 -5.54
CA ILE A 34 -5.31 21.08 -4.98
C ILE A 34 -5.83 22.23 -5.83
N PHE A 35 -5.51 22.23 -7.13
CA PHE A 35 -5.89 23.32 -8.03
C PHE A 35 -7.24 23.03 -8.66
N TYR A 36 -8.22 23.90 -8.37
CA TYR A 36 -9.55 23.84 -8.97
C TYR A 36 -9.46 24.07 -10.49
N LEU A 37 -9.98 23.12 -11.27
CA LEU A 37 -10.01 23.09 -12.73
C LEU A 37 -8.62 23.05 -13.38
N ARG A 38 -8.23 21.86 -13.83
CA ARG A 38 -7.03 21.67 -14.66
C ARG A 38 -7.30 22.06 -16.12
N PRO A 39 -6.27 22.53 -16.86
CA PRO A 39 -6.36 22.70 -18.31
C PRO A 39 -6.84 21.42 -19.01
N PHE A 40 -7.74 21.54 -19.98
CA PHE A 40 -8.34 20.39 -20.67
C PHE A 40 -7.31 19.52 -21.41
N GLU A 41 -6.20 20.12 -21.85
CA GLU A 41 -5.10 19.43 -22.53
C GLU A 41 -4.20 18.64 -21.56
N GLN A 42 -4.28 18.93 -20.25
CA GLN A 42 -3.47 18.27 -19.24
C GLN A 42 -4.01 16.86 -18.98
N ARG A 43 -3.29 15.85 -19.49
CA ARG A 43 -3.64 14.45 -19.31
C ARG A 43 -3.36 13.99 -17.88
N LEU A 44 -4.28 13.17 -17.36
CA LEU A 44 -4.09 12.44 -16.11
C LEU A 44 -3.08 11.30 -16.30
N PRO A 45 -2.06 11.15 -15.43
CA PRO A 45 -1.16 10.02 -15.49
C PRO A 45 -1.90 8.73 -15.12
N LYS A 46 -1.66 7.66 -15.86
CA LYS A 46 -2.13 6.31 -15.48
C LYS A 46 -1.35 5.81 -14.24
N PRO A 47 -1.91 4.90 -13.42
CA PRO A 47 -1.26 4.41 -12.19
C PRO A 47 0.19 3.98 -12.41
N LYS A 48 0.45 3.11 -13.41
CA LYS A 48 1.82 2.67 -13.75
C LYS A 48 2.79 3.82 -14.04
N HIS A 49 2.33 4.83 -14.78
CA HIS A 49 3.18 5.98 -15.11
C HIS A 49 3.52 6.80 -13.86
N LEU A 50 2.53 7.01 -12.97
CA LEU A 50 2.75 7.71 -11.71
C LEU A 50 3.69 6.92 -10.78
N HIS A 51 3.55 5.60 -10.73
CA HIS A 51 4.45 4.71 -9.98
C HIS A 51 5.89 4.85 -10.49
N ASP A 52 6.10 4.74 -11.80
CA ASP A 52 7.44 4.85 -12.41
C ASP A 52 8.03 6.26 -12.22
N TRP A 53 7.19 7.29 -12.22
CA TRP A 53 7.59 8.67 -11.94
C TRP A 53 8.15 8.83 -10.51
N PHE A 54 7.45 8.29 -9.50
CA PHE A 54 7.94 8.30 -8.12
C PHE A 54 9.20 7.45 -7.93
N LYS A 55 9.28 6.27 -8.55
CA LYS A 55 10.51 5.44 -8.52
C LYS A 55 11.71 6.21 -9.06
N LYS A 56 11.57 6.85 -10.22
CA LYS A 56 12.62 7.69 -10.80
C LYS A 56 13.05 8.83 -9.87
N MET A 57 12.11 9.41 -9.12
CA MET A 57 12.40 10.43 -8.11
C MET A 57 13.19 9.85 -6.93
N LEU A 58 12.77 8.69 -6.40
CA LEU A 58 13.41 8.03 -5.27
C LEU A 58 14.79 7.46 -5.60
N ASP A 59 14.97 6.88 -6.80
CA ASP A 59 16.26 6.41 -7.31
C ASP A 59 17.29 7.54 -7.32
N ARG A 60 16.86 8.75 -7.69
CA ARG A 60 17.70 9.93 -7.62
C ARG A 60 18.00 10.36 -6.19
N ALA A 61 17.01 10.34 -5.30
CA ALA A 61 17.22 10.65 -3.88
C ALA A 61 18.19 9.66 -3.19
N ILE A 62 18.23 8.40 -3.63
CA ILE A 62 19.22 7.41 -3.20
C ILE A 62 20.62 7.79 -3.71
N ALA A 63 20.74 8.15 -4.99
CA ALA A 63 22.02 8.58 -5.57
C ALA A 63 22.59 9.84 -4.90
N GLU A 64 21.73 10.70 -4.36
CA GLU A 64 22.09 11.92 -3.60
C GLU A 64 22.28 11.66 -2.09
N HIS A 65 22.22 10.40 -1.64
CA HIS A 65 22.37 9.99 -0.23
C HIS A 65 21.37 10.65 0.74
N ILE A 66 20.17 10.95 0.24
CA ILE A 66 19.04 11.47 1.04
C ILE A 66 18.20 10.29 1.53
N VAL A 67 17.92 9.34 0.63
CA VAL A 67 17.17 8.11 0.91
C VAL A 67 18.15 6.94 1.00
N ILE A 68 17.93 6.02 1.94
CA ILE A 68 18.70 4.77 2.06
C ILE A 68 18.11 3.73 1.11
N ASP A 69 16.83 3.45 1.28
CA ASP A 69 16.06 2.53 0.44
C ASP A 69 14.57 2.91 0.49
N TYR A 70 13.79 2.31 -0.41
CA TYR A 70 12.34 2.36 -0.35
C TYR A 70 11.76 1.00 -0.73
N LYS A 71 10.62 0.67 -0.13
CA LYS A 71 9.93 -0.59 -0.36
C LYS A 71 8.46 -0.34 -0.58
N ASP A 72 7.86 -1.18 -1.42
CA ASP A 72 6.42 -1.35 -1.40
C ASP A 72 5.98 -1.86 -0.01
N ILE A 73 4.86 -1.37 0.49
CA ILE A 73 4.37 -1.70 1.83
C ILE A 73 4.15 -3.20 2.04
N MET A 74 3.73 -3.95 1.02
CA MET A 74 3.59 -5.41 1.15
C MET A 74 4.94 -6.07 1.36
N LYS A 75 5.95 -5.62 0.61
CA LYS A 75 7.32 -6.10 0.78
C LYS A 75 7.87 -5.71 2.16
N ASP A 76 7.59 -4.50 2.64
CA ASP A 76 7.99 -4.07 3.98
C ASP A 76 7.32 -4.91 5.08
N CYS A 77 6.04 -5.22 4.95
CA CYS A 77 5.31 -6.08 5.89
C CYS A 77 5.91 -7.49 5.93
N LEU A 78 6.23 -8.08 4.77
CA LEU A 78 6.86 -9.40 4.68
C LEU A 78 8.27 -9.41 5.28
N ASP A 79 9.10 -8.42 4.92
CA ASP A 79 10.48 -8.32 5.38
C ASP A 79 10.57 -8.09 6.90
N ASN A 80 9.62 -7.34 7.48
CA ASN A 80 9.58 -7.00 8.91
C ASN A 80 8.70 -7.95 9.73
N GLN A 81 8.11 -8.98 9.12
CA GLN A 81 7.19 -9.92 9.77
C GLN A 81 6.07 -9.21 10.53
N VAL A 82 5.43 -8.23 9.89
CA VAL A 82 4.24 -7.57 10.43
C VAL A 82 3.16 -8.64 10.67
N LYS A 83 2.74 -8.79 11.93
CA LYS A 83 1.76 -9.82 12.34
C LYS A 83 0.39 -9.23 12.57
N THR A 84 0.32 -7.96 12.94
CA THR A 84 -0.92 -7.31 13.33
C THR A 84 -1.12 -6.03 12.55
N VAL A 85 -2.38 -5.66 12.35
CA VAL A 85 -2.76 -4.40 11.71
C VAL A 85 -2.23 -3.19 12.50
N LEU A 86 -2.01 -3.34 13.80
CA LEU A 86 -1.46 -2.29 14.68
C LEU A 86 0.00 -1.93 14.37
N ASP A 87 0.71 -2.80 13.65
CA ASP A 87 2.09 -2.55 13.24
C ASP A 87 2.17 -1.69 11.95
N ILE A 88 1.04 -1.47 11.27
CA ILE A 88 0.95 -0.65 10.06
C ILE A 88 0.78 0.83 10.46
N PRO A 89 1.56 1.77 9.89
CA PRO A 89 1.40 3.18 10.17
C PRO A 89 -0.01 3.69 9.85
N TYR A 90 -0.62 4.41 10.81
CA TYR A 90 -1.91 5.05 10.63
C TYR A 90 -1.73 6.52 10.23
N PHE A 91 -2.26 6.90 9.07
CA PHE A 91 -2.31 8.28 8.59
C PHE A 91 -3.75 8.68 8.27
N ASP A 92 -4.13 9.88 8.66
CA ASP A 92 -5.46 10.42 8.36
C ASP A 92 -5.67 10.49 6.84
N SER A 93 -6.83 10.03 6.39
CA SER A 93 -7.25 10.00 4.97
C SER A 93 -6.34 9.17 4.04
N ASP A 94 -5.53 8.26 4.59
CA ASP A 94 -4.78 7.28 3.81
C ASP A 94 -5.67 6.09 3.42
N PHE A 95 -5.15 5.23 2.54
CA PHE A 95 -5.82 4.02 2.09
C PHE A 95 -6.12 3.03 3.24
N TRP A 96 -5.13 2.81 4.11
CA TRP A 96 -5.18 1.73 5.11
C TRP A 96 -6.32 1.84 6.11
N PRO A 97 -6.58 2.98 6.78
CA PRO A 97 -7.68 3.10 7.74
C PRO A 97 -9.02 2.66 7.15
N THR A 98 -9.39 3.16 5.96
CA THR A 98 -10.66 2.81 5.33
C THR A 98 -10.73 1.33 4.95
N THR A 99 -9.66 0.79 4.36
CA THR A 99 -9.62 -0.65 4.00
C THR A 99 -9.72 -1.56 5.21
N ILE A 100 -9.07 -1.19 6.32
CA ILE A 100 -9.14 -1.98 7.57
C ILE A 100 -10.57 -1.99 8.12
N GLU A 101 -11.25 -0.85 8.15
CA GLU A 101 -12.64 -0.77 8.60
C GLU A 101 -13.56 -1.63 7.71
N GLU A 102 -13.43 -1.53 6.37
CA GLU A 102 -14.18 -2.36 5.43
C GLU A 102 -13.92 -3.86 5.64
N SER A 103 -12.67 -4.26 5.91
CA SER A 103 -12.32 -5.64 6.24
C SER A 103 -12.97 -6.12 7.55
N ILE A 104 -12.99 -5.28 8.59
CA ILE A 104 -13.64 -5.59 9.86
C ILE A 104 -15.15 -5.77 9.67
N GLU A 105 -15.80 -4.89 8.90
CA GLU A 105 -17.23 -5.00 8.59
C GLU A 105 -17.55 -6.31 7.85
N LYS A 106 -16.74 -6.69 6.85
CA LYS A 106 -16.90 -7.95 6.12
C LYS A 106 -16.81 -9.18 7.05
N LEU A 107 -15.80 -9.21 7.93
CA LEU A 107 -15.62 -10.31 8.89
C LEU A 107 -16.81 -10.41 9.87
N ASN A 108 -17.29 -9.27 10.37
CA ASN A 108 -18.46 -9.25 11.26
C ASN A 108 -19.74 -9.76 10.56
N GLN A 109 -19.90 -9.53 9.26
CA GLN A 109 -21.02 -10.05 8.48
C GLN A 109 -20.89 -11.55 8.21
N GLU A 110 -19.66 -12.06 8.05
CA GLU A 110 -19.38 -13.49 7.90
C GLU A 110 -19.66 -14.27 9.17
N GLU A 111 -19.29 -13.74 10.34
CA GLU A 111 -19.62 -14.37 11.63
C GLU A 111 -21.14 -14.44 11.89
N GLN A 112 -21.91 -13.51 11.32
CA GLN A 112 -23.37 -13.46 11.45
C GLN A 112 -24.10 -14.33 10.42
N ARG A 113 -23.42 -14.81 9.37
CA ARG A 113 -24.00 -15.81 8.48
C ARG A 113 -24.08 -17.14 9.25
N PRO A 114 -25.27 -17.78 9.31
CA PRO A 114 -25.35 -19.11 9.89
C PRO A 114 -24.34 -20.01 9.18
N GLN A 115 -23.53 -20.74 9.93
CA GLN A 115 -22.73 -21.82 9.37
C GLN A 115 -23.72 -22.85 8.82
N ASP A 116 -24.01 -22.77 7.52
CA ASP A 116 -24.53 -23.92 6.79
C ASP A 116 -23.42 -24.96 6.88
N VAL A 117 -23.52 -25.82 7.89
CA VAL A 117 -22.72 -27.01 8.02
C VAL A 117 -23.04 -27.83 6.78
N GLU A 118 -22.25 -27.70 5.72
CA GLU A 118 -22.12 -28.75 4.74
C GLU A 118 -21.63 -29.96 5.52
N ILE A 119 -22.57 -30.80 5.92
CA ILE A 119 -22.31 -32.16 6.36
C ILE A 119 -21.73 -32.85 5.13
N ILE A 120 -20.40 -32.78 4.99
CA ILE A 120 -19.67 -33.67 4.10
C ILE A 120 -19.95 -35.07 4.67
N PRO A 121 -20.65 -35.96 3.95
CA PRO A 121 -20.79 -37.33 4.40
C PRO A 121 -19.38 -37.90 4.47
N ILE A 122 -18.96 -38.35 5.65
CA ILE A 122 -17.71 -39.10 5.81
C ILE A 122 -17.88 -40.38 5.01
N ILE A 123 -17.40 -40.37 3.76
CA ILE A 123 -17.08 -41.59 3.04
C ILE A 123 -15.63 -41.88 3.42
N GLU A 124 -15.42 -42.99 4.12
CA GLU A 124 -14.12 -43.52 4.51
C GLU A 124 -13.32 -43.86 3.24
N ASP A 125 -12.50 -42.92 2.75
CA ASP A 125 -11.42 -43.22 1.82
C ASP A 125 -10.16 -42.43 2.25
N GLU A 126 -9.12 -43.16 2.66
CA GLU A 126 -7.88 -42.69 3.30
C GLU A 126 -6.93 -41.89 2.39
N ASN A 127 -7.41 -41.13 1.41
CA ASN A 127 -6.50 -40.34 0.58
C ASN A 127 -7.16 -39.11 -0.04
N CYS A 128 -7.31 -38.03 0.73
CA CYS A 128 -7.57 -36.71 0.15
C CYS A 128 -6.68 -35.66 0.80
N ASN A 129 -5.59 -35.31 0.12
CA ASN A 129 -4.85 -34.09 0.38
C ASN A 129 -5.74 -32.90 0.02
N VAL A 130 -6.38 -32.29 1.03
CA VAL A 130 -7.04 -31.00 0.84
C VAL A 130 -5.96 -29.93 0.71
N SER A 131 -5.73 -29.51 -0.53
CA SER A 131 -4.95 -28.31 -0.82
C SER A 131 -5.87 -27.12 -0.59
N ILE A 132 -5.62 -26.36 0.47
CA ILE A 132 -6.28 -25.06 0.69
C ILE A 132 -5.59 -24.07 -0.24
N GLU A 133 -6.15 -23.84 -1.43
CA GLU A 133 -5.80 -22.66 -2.21
C GLU A 133 -6.56 -21.47 -1.62
N SER A 134 -5.83 -20.52 -1.02
CA SER A 134 -6.41 -19.34 -0.36
C SER A 134 -6.77 -18.26 -1.39
N GLU A 135 -8.07 -18.09 -1.65
CA GLU A 135 -8.59 -16.96 -2.43
C GLU A 135 -8.18 -15.59 -1.84
N ASP A 136 -7.94 -15.55 -0.52
CA ASP A 136 -7.63 -14.36 0.28
C ASP A 136 -6.29 -13.68 -0.09
N ALA A 137 -5.27 -14.46 -0.46
CA ALA A 137 -3.98 -13.93 -0.90
C ALA A 137 -4.08 -13.15 -2.22
N THR A 138 -5.06 -13.51 -3.06
CA THR A 138 -5.30 -12.93 -4.39
C THR A 138 -5.94 -11.55 -4.30
N GLU A 139 -6.82 -11.33 -3.32
CA GLU A 139 -7.53 -10.07 -3.11
C GLU A 139 -6.60 -9.00 -2.54
N VAL A 140 -5.84 -9.32 -1.47
CA VAL A 140 -4.82 -8.41 -0.90
C VAL A 140 -3.74 -8.05 -1.94
N SER A 141 -3.30 -9.04 -2.72
CA SER A 141 -2.37 -8.82 -3.84
C SER A 141 -2.96 -7.87 -4.88
N ARG A 142 -4.25 -7.97 -5.20
CA ARG A 142 -4.93 -7.10 -6.15
C ARG A 142 -5.09 -5.67 -5.65
N TYR A 143 -5.38 -5.46 -4.36
CA TYR A 143 -5.44 -4.14 -3.75
C TYR A 143 -4.06 -3.46 -3.77
N CYS A 144 -3.01 -4.17 -3.36
CA CYS A 144 -1.66 -3.61 -3.31
C CYS A 144 -1.01 -3.45 -4.70
N SER A 145 -1.39 -4.27 -5.68
CA SER A 145 -0.84 -4.17 -7.05
C SER A 145 -1.29 -2.91 -7.79
N ASN A 146 -2.41 -2.30 -7.40
CA ASN A 146 -2.97 -1.13 -8.08
C ASN A 146 -2.53 0.20 -7.46
N TYR A 147 -2.07 0.20 -6.21
CA TYR A 147 -1.68 1.40 -5.48
C TYR A 147 -0.24 1.25 -4.99
N PHE A 148 0.68 2.03 -5.54
CA PHE A 148 2.03 2.09 -5.01
C PHE A 148 2.02 2.88 -3.70
N VAL A 149 2.04 2.15 -2.59
CA VAL A 149 2.25 2.69 -1.26
C VAL A 149 3.68 2.34 -0.85
N ALA A 150 4.53 3.36 -0.76
CA ALA A 150 5.94 3.18 -0.49
C ALA A 150 6.31 3.68 0.89
N LYS A 151 7.00 2.83 1.64
CA LYS A 151 7.77 3.23 2.82
C LYS A 151 9.19 3.56 2.41
N ILE A 152 9.63 4.77 2.73
CA ILE A 152 10.91 5.32 2.32
C ILE A 152 11.75 5.50 3.57
N LYS A 153 12.92 4.88 3.61
CA LYS A 153 13.87 5.02 4.72
C LYS A 153 14.85 6.15 4.43
N ILE A 154 14.89 7.13 5.31
CA ILE A 154 15.67 8.36 5.15
C ILE A 154 17.02 8.22 5.86
N HIS A 155 18.07 8.78 5.26
CA HIS A 155 19.43 8.72 5.80
C HIS A 155 19.60 9.67 6.99
N VAL A 156 19.29 9.24 8.22
CA VAL A 156 19.51 10.06 9.42
C VAL A 156 20.90 9.78 10.01
N ASN A 157 21.73 10.81 10.12
CA ASN A 157 22.98 10.73 10.89
C ASN A 157 22.62 10.83 12.37
N ILE A 158 22.75 9.72 13.10
CA ILE A 158 22.56 9.64 14.56
C ILE A 158 23.89 9.93 15.25
#